data_AF-A0A1V3WL19-F1
#
_entry.id   AF-A0A1V3WL19-F1
#
_cell.length_a   1.000
_cell.length_b   1.000
_cell.length_c   1.000
_cell.angle_alpha   90.00
_cell.angle_beta   90.00
_cell.angle_gamma   90.00
#
_symmetry.space_group_name_H-M   'P 1'
#
loop_
_entity.id
_entity.type
_entity.pdbx_description
1 polymer ?
#
loop_
_entity_poly.entity_id
_entity_poly.type
_entity_poly.pdbx_seq_one_letter_code
_entity_poly.pdbx_strand_id
1 'polypeptide(L)' 'MLAGRIHAYEGHDLRHVVHPVRTACAAGAHTIVLTNAAGGCGRICRSVSRC' A
#
# COMPACT_ATOMS: atom_id res chain seq x y z
N MET A 1 9.33 10.00 3.15
CA MET A 1 8.81 8.61 3.14
C MET A 1 7.38 8.66 3.64
N LEU A 2 6.41 8.10 2.90
CA LEU A 2 5.02 8.02 3.35
C LEU A 2 4.92 6.83 4.34
N ALA A 3 4.73 7.11 5.62
CA ALA A 3 4.63 6.10 6.67
C ALA A 3 3.15 5.86 7.03
N GLY A 4 2.68 4.64 6.80
CA GLY A 4 1.27 4.26 7.00
C GLY A 4 0.38 4.59 5.80
N ARG A 5 -0.66 3.77 5.60
CA ARG A 5 -1.68 3.97 4.57
C ARG A 5 -3.05 3.80 5.20
N ILE A 6 -3.97 4.67 4.81
CA ILE A 6 -5.38 4.49 5.08
C ILE A 6 -5.87 3.38 4.16
N HIS A 7 -6.60 2.41 4.70
CA HIS A 7 -7.14 1.31 3.90
C HIS A 7 -8.60 1.57 3.53
N ALA A 8 -8.98 1.16 2.33
CA ALA A 8 -10.36 1.32 1.86
C ALA A 8 -11.38 0.59 2.76
N TYR A 9 -10.97 -0.48 3.44
CA TYR A 9 -11.81 -1.24 4.36
C TYR A 9 -12.01 -0.58 5.72
N GLU A 10 -11.29 0.51 6.04
CA GLU A 10 -11.44 1.26 7.29
C GLU A 10 -12.65 2.22 7.26
N GLY A 11 -13.46 2.19 6.18
CA GLY A 11 -14.65 3.03 6.04
C GLY A 11 -14.35 4.45 5.54
N HIS A 12 -13.11 4.73 5.16
CA HIS A 12 -12.73 6.00 4.56
C HIS A 12 -13.02 6.03 3.06
N ASP A 13 -13.44 7.20 2.56
CA ASP A 13 -13.58 7.43 1.12
C ASP A 13 -12.22 7.19 0.41
N LEU A 14 -12.28 6.55 -0.76
CA LEU A 14 -11.13 6.24 -1.62
C LEU A 14 -10.25 7.47 -1.90
N ARG A 15 -10.82 8.69 -1.93
CA ARG A 15 -10.05 9.94 -2.10
C ARG A 15 -9.01 10.13 -0.99
N HIS A 16 -9.28 9.69 0.24
CA HIS A 16 -8.32 9.75 1.34
C HIS A 16 -7.23 8.68 1.21
N VAL A 17 -7.59 7.49 0.71
CA VAL A 17 -6.64 6.39 0.45
C VAL A 17 -5.60 6.77 -0.61
N VAL A 18 -6.02 7.49 -1.66
CA VAL A 18 -5.13 7.87 -2.79
C VAL A 18 -4.50 9.26 -2.67
N HIS A 19 -4.88 10.04 -1.65
CA HIS A 19 -4.32 11.37 -1.40
C HIS A 19 -2.77 11.38 -1.38
N PRO A 20 -2.08 10.43 -0.71
CA PRO A 20 -0.61 10.42 -0.68
C PRO A 20 0.03 10.26 -2.07
N VAL A 21 -0.59 9.47 -2.95
CA VAL A 21 -0.14 9.24 -4.32
C VAL A 21 -0.26 10.52 -5.15
N ARG A 22 -1.40 11.21 -5.03
CA ARG A 22 -1.62 12.49 -5.71
C ARG A 22 -0.63 13.56 -5.24
N THR A 23 -0.36 13.62 -3.94
CA THR A 23 0.64 14.53 -3.37
C THR A 23 2.05 14.22 -3.88
N ALA A 24 2.42 12.94 -4.01
CA ALA A 24 3.70 12.54 -4.58
C ALA A 24 3.84 12.94 -6.05
N CYS A 25 2.80 12.73 -6.86
CA CYS A 25 2.79 13.17 -8.26
C CYS A 25 2.87 14.70 -8.38
N ALA A 26 2.14 15.45 -7.55
CA ALA A 26 2.22 16.91 -7.50
C ALA A 26 3.60 17.42 -7.06
N ALA A 27 4.31 16.66 -6.22
CA ALA A 27 5.69 16.92 -5.83
C ALA A 27 6.74 16.51 -6.90
N GLY A 28 6.30 16.04 -8.08
CA GLY A 28 7.18 15.67 -9.19
C GLY A 28 7.64 14.21 -9.20
N ALA A 29 7.04 13.33 -8.39
CA ALA A 29 7.34 11.90 -8.45
C ALA A 29 6.68 11.26 -9.69
N HIS A 30 7.50 10.65 -10.54
CA HIS A 30 7.04 9.88 -11.71
C HIS A 30 6.93 8.38 -11.43
N THR A 31 7.63 7.89 -10.40
CA THR A 31 7.68 6.47 -10.04
C THR A 31 7.30 6.30 -8.57
N ILE A 32 6.37 5.40 -8.30
CA ILE A 32 5.91 5.07 -6.95
C ILE A 32 6.12 3.57 -6.70
N VAL A 33 6.84 3.24 -5.63
CA VAL A 33 7.01 1.87 -5.17
C VAL A 33 6.02 1.61 -4.04
N LEU A 34 5.08 0.69 -4.26
CA LEU A 34 4.07 0.30 -3.28
C LEU A 34 4.48 -1.01 -2.62
N THR A 35 4.55 -1.03 -1.29
CA THR A 35 4.79 -2.23 -0.50
C THR A 35 3.52 -2.61 0.26
N ASN A 36 3.23 -3.91 0.30
CA ASN A 36 2.06 -4.47 0.96
C ASN A 36 2.39 -5.85 1.53
N ALA A 37 1.75 -6.23 2.63
CA ALA A 37 1.71 -7.60 3.11
C ALA A 37 0.53 -8.35 2.46
N ALA A 38 0.79 -9.50 1.83
CA ALA A 38 -0.23 -10.34 1.24
C ALA A 38 0.03 -11.81 1.61
N GLY A 39 -1.05 -12.57 1.84
CA GLY A 39 -0.96 -14.02 2.00
C GLY A 39 -0.71 -14.70 0.66
N GLY A 40 0.29 -15.57 0.60
CA GLY A 40 0.58 -16.38 -0.60
C GLY A 40 -0.43 -17.51 -0.77
N CYS A 41 -1.22 -17.49 -1.85
CA CYS A 41 -2.15 -18.57 -2.19
C CYS A 41 -1.51 -19.65 -3.10
N GLY A 42 -0.31 -19.38 -3.63
CA GLY A 42 0.41 -20.29 -4.52
C GLY A 42 1.38 -21.22 -3.79
N ARG A 43 1.61 -22.40 -4.34
CA ARG A 43 2.47 -23.46 -3.77
C ARG A 43 3.93 -23.02 -3.55
N ILE A 44 4.38 -22.00 -4.27
CA ILE A 44 5.76 -21.51 -4.26
C ILE A 44 6.02 -20.44 -3.19
N CYS A 45 4.97 -19.81 -2.66
CA CYS A 45 5.09 -18.75 -1.66
C CYS A 45 5.13 -19.39 -0.27
N ARG A 46 6.31 -19.44 0.34
CA ARG A 46 6.48 -20.00 1.69
C ARG A 46 5.91 -19.03 2.72
N SER A 47 4.94 -19.49 3.51
CA SER A 47 4.47 -18.74 4.68
C SER A 47 5.62 -18.62 5.68
N VAL A 48 5.99 -17.38 6.00
CA VAL A 48 6.92 -17.10 7.09
C VAL A 48 6.08 -17.09 8.37
N SER A 49 5.81 -18.27 8.92
CA SER A 49 5.16 -18.43 10.21
C SER A 49 6.21 -18.29 11.31
N ARG A 50 6.55 -17.05 11.70
CA ARG A 50 7.29 -16.77 12.93
C ARG A 50 6.74 -15.50 13.57
N CYS A 51 5.89 -15.69 14.57
CA CYS A 51 5.86 -14.88 15.78
C CYS A 51 6.52 -15.73 16.88
#